data_AF-A0A645HLL5-F1
#
_entry.id   AF-A0A645HLL5-F1
#
_cell.length_a   1.000
_cell.length_b   1.000
_cell.length_c   1.000
_cell.angle_alpha   90.00
_cell.angle_beta   90.00
_cell.angle_gamma   90.00
#
_symmetry.space_group_name_H-M   'P 1'
#
loop_
_entity.id
_entity.type
_entity.pdbx_description
1 polymer ?
#
loop_
_entity_poly.entity_id
_entity_poly.type
_entity_poly.pdbx_seq_one_letter_code
_entity_poly.pdbx_strand_id
1 'polypeptide(L)'
;MDVRIRFKKEAKEYNDRTCIIVVEVESIMLGLIVDNISEVISIPDEEIVPPPEINKCAENKYIKGIGKVGSNVKLILDCKKLMNDKDVEAISQIE
;
A
#
# COMPACT_ATOMS: atom_id res chain seq x y z
N MET A 1 2.94 10.41 -2.07
CA MET A 1 3.94 9.46 -1.53
C MET A 1 4.31 8.45 -2.61
N ASP A 2 5.60 8.22 -2.83
CA ASP A 2 6.09 7.17 -3.74
C ASP A 2 6.12 5.81 -3.04
N VAL A 3 5.31 4.87 -3.52
CA VAL A 3 5.14 3.55 -2.90
C VAL A 3 6.34 2.63 -3.16
N ARG A 4 7.09 2.80 -4.26
CA ARG A 4 8.32 2.02 -4.50
C ARG A 4 9.37 2.36 -3.46
N ILE A 5 9.60 3.66 -3.25
CA ILE A 5 10.56 4.16 -2.26
C ILE A 5 10.10 3.73 -0.86
N ARG A 6 8.80 3.80 -0.58
CA ARG A 6 8.21 3.36 0.69
C ARG A 6 8.49 1.88 0.99
N PHE A 7 8.46 1.02 -0.03
CA PHE A 7 8.81 -0.40 0.06
C PHE A 7 10.30 -0.68 -0.15
N LYS A 8 11.17 0.34 -0.15
CA LYS A 8 12.63 0.21 -0.38
C LYS A 8 12.98 -0.50 -1.69
N LYS A 9 12.12 -0.41 -2.69
CA LYS A 9 12.43 -0.87 -4.05
C LYS A 9 13.31 0.15 -4.74
N GLU A 10 14.01 -0.29 -5.78
CA GLU A 10 14.72 0.61 -6.67
C GLU A 10 13.77 1.67 -7.23
N ALA A 11 14.21 2.92 -7.14
CA ALA A 11 13.55 4.03 -7.77
C ALA A 11 13.47 3.77 -9.28
N LYS A 12 12.35 4.18 -9.88
CA LYS A 12 12.11 4.04 -11.30
C LYS A 12 11.61 5.37 -11.82
N GLU A 13 12.03 5.73 -13.03
CA GLU A 13 11.50 6.91 -13.69
C GLU A 13 9.99 6.78 -13.91
N TYR A 14 9.29 7.89 -13.69
CA TYR A 14 7.87 8.00 -13.95
C TYR A 14 7.62 8.02 -15.45
N ASN A 15 6.61 7.28 -15.88
CA ASN A 15 6.23 7.12 -17.26
C ASN A 15 4.71 7.21 -17.44
N ASP A 16 4.25 7.04 -18.68
CA ASP A 16 2.84 7.05 -19.08
C ASP A 16 1.94 6.01 -18.36
N ARG A 17 2.54 4.98 -17.75
CA ARG A 17 1.82 3.96 -16.97
C ARG A 17 1.74 4.29 -15.48
N THR A 18 2.56 5.23 -15.03
CA THR A 18 2.60 5.65 -13.62
C THR A 18 1.26 6.27 -13.24
N CYS A 19 0.62 5.71 -12.22
CA CYS A 19 -0.70 6.14 -11.77
C CYS A 19 -0.59 6.72 -10.35
N ILE A 20 -1.49 7.66 -10.03
CA ILE A 20 -1.64 8.17 -8.67
C ILE A 20 -2.98 7.69 -8.12
N ILE A 21 -2.94 6.89 -7.04
CA ILE A 21 -4.14 6.45 -6.32
C ILE A 21 -4.39 7.45 -5.20
N VAL A 22 -5.53 8.14 -5.22
CA VAL A 22 -5.93 9.04 -4.14
C VAL A 22 -6.65 8.23 -3.07
N VAL A 23 -6.17 8.32 -1.83
CA VAL A 23 -6.75 7.67 -0.66
C VAL A 23 -7.01 8.70 0.42
N GLU A 24 -8.07 8.48 1.20
CA GLU A 24 -8.35 9.24 2.41
C GLU A 24 -8.03 8.36 3.63
N VAL A 25 -7.16 8.85 4.50
CA VAL A 25 -6.76 8.17 5.74
C VAL A 25 -6.86 9.19 6.87
N GLU A 26 -7.72 8.92 7.85
CA GLU A 26 -7.90 9.80 9.02
C GLU A 26 -8.22 11.28 8.65
N SER A 27 -9.02 11.48 7.60
CA SER A 27 -9.37 12.80 7.02
C SER A 27 -8.24 13.50 6.26
N ILE A 28 -7.11 12.82 6.04
CA ILE A 28 -6.00 13.30 5.22
C ILE A 28 -6.12 12.67 3.84
N MET A 29 -6.21 13.51 2.81
CA MET A 29 -6.15 13.07 1.41
C MET A 29 -4.69 12.93 0.96
N LEU A 30 -4.31 11.74 0.48
CA LEU A 30 -2.95 11.43 0.02
C LEU A 30 -2.98 10.79 -1.37
N GLY A 31 -2.11 11.26 -2.26
CA GLY A 31 -1.80 10.57 -3.51
C GLY A 31 -0.68 9.54 -3.34
N LEU A 32 -0.94 8.28 -3.73
CA LEU A 32 0.02 7.19 -3.78
C LEU A 32 0.50 6.98 -5.22
N ILE A 33 1.80 7.19 -5.48
CA ILE A 33 2.40 6.96 -6.79
C ILE A 33 2.70 5.46 -6.92
N VAL A 34 2.12 4.83 -7.93
CA VAL A 34 2.28 3.40 -8.23
C VAL A 34 2.70 3.20 -9.69
N ASP A 35 3.31 2.06 -9.98
CA ASP A 35 3.83 1.73 -11.31
C ASP A 35 2.76 1.64 -12.38
N ASN A 36 1.62 1.03 -12.05
CA ASN A 36 0.45 0.85 -12.90
C ASN A 36 -0.74 0.35 -12.07
N ILE A 37 -1.95 0.46 -12.62
CA ILE A 37 -3.14 -0.24 -12.13
C ILE A 37 -3.33 -1.49 -13.01
N SER A 38 -3.44 -2.66 -12.40
CA SER A 38 -3.60 -3.91 -13.16
C SER A 38 -5.07 -4.24 -13.43
N GLU A 39 -5.90 -4.31 -12.39
CA GLU A 39 -7.30 -4.75 -12.46
C GLU A 39 -8.04 -4.38 -11.17
N VAL A 40 -9.38 -4.37 -11.23
CA VAL A 40 -10.26 -4.25 -10.06
C VAL A 40 -10.94 -5.59 -9.84
N ILE A 41 -10.74 -6.17 -8.66
CA ILE A 41 -11.26 -7.50 -8.30
C ILE A 41 -11.94 -7.45 -6.93
N SER A 42 -13.03 -8.20 -6.80
CA SER A 42 -13.70 -8.43 -5.51
C SER A 42 -13.13 -9.70 -4.89
N ILE A 43 -12.64 -9.61 -3.65
CA ILE A 43 -12.11 -10.74 -2.88
C ILE A 43 -13.06 -10.98 -1.71
N PRO A 44 -13.70 -12.17 -1.60
CA PRO A 44 -14.50 -12.52 -0.43
C PRO A 44 -13.63 -12.55 0.83
N ASP A 45 -14.19 -12.15 1.98
CA ASP A 45 -13.45 -12.13 3.25
C ASP A 45 -12.91 -13.51 3.65
N GLU A 46 -13.59 -14.59 3.27
CA GLU A 46 -13.18 -15.98 3.50
C GLU A 46 -11.88 -16.36 2.77
N GLU A 47 -11.58 -15.69 1.65
CA GLU A 47 -10.36 -15.88 0.86
C GLU A 47 -9.22 -14.95 1.33
N ILE A 48 -9.46 -14.15 2.37
CA ILE A 48 -8.45 -13.31 3.01
C ILE A 48 -7.88 -14.06 4.21
N VAL A 49 -6.62 -14.47 4.08
CA VAL A 49 -5.88 -15.09 5.19
C VAL A 49 -5.00 -14.05 5.88
N PRO A 50 -4.76 -14.18 7.20
CA PRO A 50 -3.81 -13.33 7.89
C PRO A 50 -2.42 -13.49 7.28
N PRO A 51 -1.58 -12.43 7.30
CA PRO A 51 -0.21 -12.56 6.83
C PRO A 51 0.52 -13.62 7.69
N PRO A 52 1.38 -14.45 7.08
CA PRO A 52 2.12 -15.45 7.82
C PRO A 52 3.00 -14.77 8.88
N GLU A 53 3.12 -15.37 10.06
CA GLU A 53 3.96 -14.88 11.17
C GLU A 53 5.47 -14.94 10.85
N ILE A 54 5.82 -15.27 9.61
CA ILE A 54 7.17 -15.38 9.09
C ILE A 54 7.75 -13.97 9.00
N ASN A 55 8.47 -13.63 10.07
CA ASN A 55 9.30 -12.46 10.30
C ASN A 55 8.59 -11.24 10.88
N LYS A 56 8.88 -11.01 12.17
CA LYS A 56 9.00 -9.70 12.84
C LYS A 56 10.07 -8.79 12.19
N CYS A 57 10.36 -8.95 10.90
CA CYS A 57 11.14 -7.98 10.16
C CYS A 57 10.26 -6.76 9.94
N ALA A 58 10.84 -5.59 10.12
CA ALA A 58 10.16 -4.29 10.04
C ALA A 58 9.48 -3.97 8.69
N GLU A 59 9.48 -4.92 7.75
CA GLU A 59 9.05 -4.81 6.36
C GLU A 59 7.57 -5.19 6.15
N ASN A 60 6.99 -6.02 7.03
CA ASN A 60 5.57 -6.41 6.97
C ASN A 60 4.61 -5.45 7.71
N LYS A 61 5.09 -4.27 8.12
CA LYS A 61 4.28 -3.33 8.93
C LYS A 61 3.02 -2.83 8.21
N TYR A 62 2.97 -2.94 6.88
CA TYR A 62 1.93 -2.34 6.05
C TYR A 62 0.95 -3.38 5.49
N ILE A 63 1.08 -4.66 5.83
CA ILE A 63 0.22 -5.71 5.30
C ILE A 63 -0.95 -5.93 6.25
N LYS A 64 -2.18 -5.81 5.72
CA LYS A 64 -3.42 -6.15 6.42
C LYS A 64 -3.72 -7.64 6.33
N GLY A 65 -3.48 -8.24 5.17
CA GLY A 65 -3.84 -9.62 4.87
C GLY A 65 -3.33 -10.06 3.51
N ILE A 66 -3.61 -11.32 3.19
CA ILE A 66 -3.27 -11.94 1.92
C ILE A 66 -4.57 -12.46 1.31
N GLY A 67 -4.97 -11.91 0.17
CA GLY A 67 -6.11 -12.37 -0.60
C GLY A 67 -5.69 -13.42 -1.61
N LYS A 68 -6.36 -14.57 -1.61
CA LYS A 68 -6.19 -15.60 -2.64
C LYS A 68 -7.24 -15.40 -3.72
N VAL A 69 -6.81 -15.27 -4.97
CA VAL A 69 -7.70 -15.09 -6.12
C VAL A 69 -7.33 -16.12 -7.18
N GLY A 70 -8.07 -17.24 -7.17
CA GLY A 70 -7.77 -18.41 -7.97
C GLY A 70 -6.41 -19.01 -7.59
N SER A 71 -5.46 -18.99 -8.53
CA SER A 71 -4.07 -19.44 -8.32
C SER A 71 -3.11 -18.32 -7.92
N ASN A 72 -3.57 -17.07 -7.89
CA ASN A 72 -2.72 -15.91 -7.61
C ASN A 72 -2.90 -15.43 -6.16
N VAL A 73 -1.81 -14.87 -5.63
CA VAL A 73 -1.78 -14.26 -4.30
C VAL A 73 -1.69 -12.76 -4.46
N LYS A 74 -2.56 -12.03 -3.76
CA LYS A 74 -2.58 -10.57 -3.73
C LYS A 74 -2.36 -10.09 -2.29
N LEU A 75 -1.41 -9.18 -2.10
CA LEU A 75 -1.16 -8.57 -0.80
C LEU A 75 -2.18 -7.45 -0.57
N ILE A 76 -2.88 -7.50 0.56
CA ILE A 76 -3.80 -6.45 0.98
C ILE A 76 -3.05 -5.53 1.93
N LEU A 77 -2.91 -4.27 1.53
CA LEU A 77 -2.19 -3.27 2.28
C LEU A 77 -3.11 -2.53 3.27
N ASP A 78 -2.55 -2.16 4.40
CA ASP A 78 -3.15 -1.26 5.38
C ASP A 78 -2.64 0.16 5.11
N CYS A 79 -3.46 1.00 4.47
CA CYS A 79 -3.09 2.38 4.15
C CYS A 79 -2.78 3.21 5.41
N LYS A 80 -3.46 2.93 6.53
CA LYS A 80 -3.21 3.62 7.80
C LYS A 80 -1.82 3.28 8.35
N LYS A 81 -1.40 2.02 8.26
CA LYS A 81 -0.03 1.64 8.68
C LYS A 81 1.02 2.08 7.66
N LEU A 82 0.65 2.14 6.38
CA LEU A 82 1.53 2.60 5.29
C LEU A 82 1.99 4.04 5.54
N MET A 83 1.08 4.88 6.02
CA MET A 83 1.40 6.19 6.59
C MET A 83 2.00 5.98 7.99
N ASN A 84 3.20 6.49 8.23
CA ASN A 84 3.76 6.51 9.58
C ASN A 84 3.43 7.83 10.28
N ASP A 85 3.52 7.89 11.61
CA ASP A 85 3.18 9.10 12.38
C ASP A 85 3.96 10.35 11.91
N LYS A 86 5.20 10.18 11.41
CA LYS A 86 5.99 11.29 10.85
C LYS A 86 5.48 11.74 9.48
N ASP A 87 4.91 10.83 8.68
CA ASP A 87 4.29 11.20 7.40
C ASP A 87 3.06 12.06 7.66
N VAL A 88 2.24 11.69 8.65
CA VAL A 88 1.06 12.45 9.08
C VAL A 88 1.47 13.81 9.64
N GLU A 89 2.47 13.85 10.52
CA GLU A 89 3.00 15.09 11.08
C GLU A 89 3.57 16.01 9.99
N ALA A 90 4.35 15.48 9.04
CA ALA A 90 4.90 16.26 7.93
C ALA A 90 3.81 16.84 7.02
N ILE A 91 2.70 16.13 6.82
CA ILE A 91 1.56 16.63 6.02
C ILE A 91 0.79 17.71 6.79
N SER A 92 0.57 17.53 8.10
CA SER A 92 -0.15 18.51 8.93
C SER A 92 0.57 19.87 9.07
N GLN A 93 1.88 19.92 8.81
CA GLN A 93 2.65 21.17 8.83
C GLN A 93 2.63 21.93 7.49
N ILE A 94 1.97 21.40 6.47
CA ILE A 94 1.87 22.03 5.14
C ILE A 94 0.56 22.84 4.99
N GLU A 95 -0.35 22.75 5.97
CA GLU A 95 -1.56 23.59 6.06
C GLU A 95 -1.29 24.99 6.63
#